data_AF-W7TEY9-F1
#
_entry.id   AF-W7TEY9-F1
#
_cell.length_a   1.000
_cell.length_b   1.000
_cell.length_c   1.000
_cell.angle_alpha   90.00
_cell.angle_beta   90.00
_cell.angle_gamma   90.00
#
_symmetry.space_group_name_H-M   'P 1'
#
loop_
_entity.id
_entity.type
_entity.pdbx_description
1 polymer ?
#
loop_
_entity_poly.entity_id
_entity_poly.type
_entity_poly.pdbx_seq_one_letter_code
_entity_poly.pdbx_strand_id
1 'polypeptide(L)' 'MYDRWIAGRGRPAAAVVLTDEERDTLTRWSQRAKSSQILVLRCRIVLGCAEGKSNTEVATELGIWPQTVGKWRRLSVGDR' A
#
# COMPACT_ATOMS: atom_id res chain seq x y z
N MET A 1 18.17 12.55 -14.85
CA MET A 1 19.39 11.80 -14.47
C MET A 1 19.02 10.94 -13.27
N TYR A 2 19.17 9.63 -13.41
CA TYR A 2 18.68 8.59 -12.51
C TYR A 2 19.50 8.52 -11.21
N ASP A 3 18.86 8.72 -10.06
CA ASP A 3 19.26 8.09 -8.79
C ASP A 3 17.96 7.57 -8.16
N ARG A 4 17.50 6.36 -8.48
CA ARG A 4 18.10 5.05 -8.15
C ARG A 4 18.33 4.90 -6.64
N TRP A 5 17.23 4.67 -5.93
CA TRP A 5 17.09 3.71 -4.82
C TRP A 5 18.32 3.46 -3.93
N ILE A 6 18.22 3.83 -2.65
CA ILE A 6 18.89 3.08 -1.57
C ILE A 6 17.84 2.44 -0.66
N ALA A 7 17.83 1.12 -0.72
CA ALA A 7 17.32 0.26 0.34
C ALA A 7 18.22 0.42 1.56
N GLY A 8 17.70 1.08 2.60
CA GLY A 8 18.27 1.07 3.95
C GLY A 8 17.26 0.43 4.90
N ARG A 9 17.68 -0.58 5.66
CA ARG A 9 16.96 -1.07 6.84
C ARG A 9 16.53 0.16 7.67
N GLY A 10 15.23 0.40 7.81
CA GLY A 10 14.70 1.42 8.71
C GLY A 10 14.47 2.83 8.16
N ARG A 11 14.39 3.06 6.84
CA ARG A 11 13.80 4.33 6.35
C ARG A 11 12.28 4.26 6.61
N PRO A 12 11.66 5.17 7.39
CA PRO A 12 10.21 5.29 7.42
C PRO A 12 9.79 5.58 5.98
N ALA A 13 9.27 4.56 5.32
CA ALA A 13 8.80 4.74 3.97
C ALA A 13 7.70 5.82 4.04
N ALA A 14 7.71 6.75 3.08
CA ALA A 14 6.86 7.94 3.10
C ALA A 14 5.42 7.57 3.47
N ALA A 15 4.88 8.23 4.50
CA ALA A 15 3.51 7.98 4.96
C ALA A 15 2.56 8.14 3.77
N VAL A 16 1.75 7.12 3.51
CA VAL A 16 0.69 7.22 2.50
C VAL A 16 -0.40 8.05 3.17
N VAL A 17 -0.45 9.35 2.88
CA VAL A 17 -1.50 10.22 3.40
C VAL A 17 -2.67 10.14 2.43
N LEU A 18 -3.79 9.60 2.92
CA LEU A 18 -5.06 9.54 2.19
C LEU A 18 -6.00 10.59 2.78
N THR A 19 -6.82 11.24 1.96
CA THR A 19 -7.99 11.96 2.44
C THR A 19 -9.04 10.99 2.98
N ASP A 20 -10.03 11.50 3.72
CA ASP A 20 -11.11 10.66 4.25
C ASP A 20 -11.97 10.06 3.12
N GLU A 21 -12.17 10.81 2.02
CA GLU A 21 -12.89 10.32 0.83
C GLU A 21 -12.13 9.21 0.10
N GLU A 22 -10.80 9.33 -0.02
CA GLU A 22 -9.94 8.31 -0.61
C GLU A 22 -9.94 7.05 0.26
N ARG A 23 -9.86 7.21 1.58
CA ARG A 23 -9.94 6.11 2.54
C ARG A 23 -11.28 5.38 2.46
N ASP A 24 -12.40 6.11 2.39
CA ASP A 24 -13.73 5.50 2.27
C ASP A 24 -13.87 4.74 0.95
N THR A 25 -13.40 5.32 -0.15
CA THR A 25 -13.41 4.68 -1.48
C THR A 25 -12.63 3.37 -1.48
N LEU A 26 -11.40 3.38 -0.96
CA LEU A 26 -10.56 2.18 -0.86
C LEU A 26 -11.16 1.13 0.07
N THR A 27 -11.77 1.55 1.18
CA THR A 27 -12.46 0.66 2.11
C THR A 27 -13.61 -0.06 1.42
N ARG A 28 -14.47 0.68 0.71
CA ARG A 28 -15.58 0.10 -0.07
C ARG A 28 -15.10 -0.90 -1.12
N TRP A 29 -14.03 -0.56 -1.85
CA TRP A 29 -13.47 -1.46 -2.86
C TRP A 29 -12.88 -2.73 -2.26
N SER A 30 -12.31 -2.65 -1.05
CA SER A 30 -11.75 -3.79 -0.33
C SER A 30 -12.80 -4.79 0.19
N GLN A 31 -14.05 -4.34 0.37
CA GLN A 31 -15.15 -5.15 0.92
C GLN A 31 -16.08 -5.73 -0.16
N ARG A 32 -16.00 -5.23 -1.40
CA ARG A 32 -16.95 -5.59 -2.46
C ARG A 32 -16.67 -6.99 -3.01
N ALA A 33 -17.62 -7.91 -2.81
CA ALA A 33 -17.53 -9.32 -3.21
C ALA A 33 -17.36 -9.58 -4.73
N LYS A 34 -17.73 -8.61 -5.59
CA LYS A 34 -17.60 -8.71 -7.06
C LYS A 34 -16.32 -8.07 -7.61
N SER A 35 -15.47 -7.52 -6.75
CA SER A 35 -14.20 -6.91 -7.19
C SER A 35 -13.17 -7.98 -7.55
N SER A 36 -12.24 -7.65 -8.45
CA SER A 36 -11.10 -8.53 -8.71
C SER A 36 -10.28 -8.71 -7.42
N GLN A 37 -9.82 -9.94 -7.15
CA GLN A 37 -9.02 -10.22 -5.96
C GLN A 37 -7.76 -9.35 -5.88
N ILE A 38 -7.20 -8.99 -7.05
CA ILE A 38 -6.08 -8.06 -7.17
C ILE A 38 -6.45 -6.65 -6.69
N LEU A 39 -7.62 -6.13 -7.07
CA LEU A 39 -8.08 -4.82 -6.62
C LEU A 39 -8.27 -4.79 -5.10
N VAL A 40 -8.92 -5.82 -4.56
CA VAL A 40 -9.12 -5.96 -3.10
C VAL A 40 -7.79 -5.98 -2.37
N LEU A 41 -6.84 -6.79 -2.84
CA LEU A 41 -5.51 -6.89 -2.24
C LEU A 41 -4.77 -5.54 -2.27
N ARG A 42 -4.82 -4.82 -3.41
CA ARG A 42 -4.21 -3.49 -3.54
C ARG A 42 -4.81 -2.49 -2.55
N CYS A 43 -6.13 -2.44 -2.42
CA CYS A 43 -6.80 -1.52 -1.50
C CYS A 43 -6.37 -1.78 -0.05
N ARG A 44 -6.30 -3.05 0.36
CA ARG A 44 -5.86 -3.44 1.70
C ARG A 44 -4.40 -3.05 1.98
N ILE A 45 -3.51 -3.20 0.99
CA ILE A 45 -2.12 -2.78 1.11
C ILE A 45 -2.00 -1.27 1.34
N VAL A 46 -2.74 -0.48 0.56
CA VAL A 46 -2.71 0.99 0.63
C VAL A 46 -3.29 1.48 1.95
N LEU A 47 -4.41 0.90 2.40
CA LEU A 47 -5.03 1.20 3.71
C LEU A 47 -4.07 0.87 4.86
N GLY A 48 -3.46 -0.31 4.88
CA GLY A 48 -2.47 -0.66 5.91
C GLY A 48 -1.26 0.26 5.92
N CYS A 49 -0.77 0.69 4.75
CA CYS A 49 0.32 1.67 4.68
C CYS A 49 -0.10 3.08 5.15
N ALA A 50 -1.37 3.47 4.97
CA ALA A 50 -1.92 4.74 5.44
C ALA A 50 -2.16 4.77 6.96
N GLU A 51 -2.30 3.60 7.58
CA GLU A 51 -2.30 3.44 9.04
C GLU A 51 -0.89 3.57 9.66
N GLY A 52 0.15 3.79 8.86
CA GLY A 52 1.53 3.94 9.32
C GLY A 52 2.27 2.61 9.52
N LYS A 53 1.65 1.47 9.16
CA LYS A 53 2.28 0.16 9.25
C LYS A 53 3.47 0.04 8.30
N SER A 54 4.48 -0.69 8.73
CA SER A 54 5.61 -1.07 7.88
C SER A 54 5.18 -2.06 6.79
N ASN A 55 5.97 -2.15 5.72
CA ASN A 55 5.69 -3.11 4.65
C ASN A 55 5.65 -4.56 5.16
N THR A 56 6.40 -4.87 6.22
CA THR A 56 6.44 -6.20 6.82
C THR A 56 5.17 -6.49 7.61
N GLU A 57 4.67 -5.53 8.40
CA GLU A 57 3.42 -5.68 9.15
C GLU A 57 2.23 -5.89 8.20
N VAL A 58 2.12 -5.03 7.17
CA VAL A 58 1.07 -5.17 6.15
C VAL A 58 1.17 -6.51 5.42
N ALA A 59 2.38 -6.98 5.13
CA ALA A 59 2.59 -8.26 4.47
C ALA A 59 2.17 -9.45 5.34
N THR A 60 2.49 -9.42 6.64
CA THR A 60 2.06 -10.42 7.61
C THR A 60 0.55 -10.46 7.75
N GLU A 61 -0.11 -9.29 7.90
CA GLU A 61 -1.57 -9.20 8.02
C GLU A 61 -2.31 -9.74 6.79
N LEU A 62 -1.75 -9.51 5.60
CA LEU A 62 -2.36 -9.94 4.34
C LEU A 62 -1.87 -11.31 3.85
N GLY A 63 -0.93 -11.95 4.56
CA GLY A 63 -0.37 -13.25 4.16
C GLY A 63 0.38 -13.22 2.83
N ILE A 64 1.02 -12.10 2.49
CA ILE A 64 1.74 -11.92 1.22
C ILE A 64 3.22 -11.62 1.46
N TRP A 65 4.00 -11.63 0.38
CA TRP A 65 5.41 -11.27 0.42
C TRP A 65 5.60 -9.75 0.61
N PRO A 66 6.50 -9.29 1.52
CA PRO A 66 6.78 -7.85 1.71
C PRO A 66 7.22 -7.11 0.44
N GLN A 67 7.84 -7.83 -0.50
CA GLN A 67 8.22 -7.27 -1.81
C GLN A 67 7.01 -6.83 -2.64
N THR A 68 5.88 -7.54 -2.51
CA THR A 68 4.61 -7.19 -3.15
C THR A 68 4.09 -5.86 -2.60
N VAL A 69 4.13 -5.67 -1.29
CA VAL A 69 3.75 -4.42 -0.63
C VAL A 69 4.64 -3.26 -1.12
N GLY A 70 5.96 -3.46 -1.13
CA GLY A 70 6.90 -2.44 -1.61
C GLY A 70 6.70 -2.06 -3.08
N LYS A 71 6.30 -3.02 -3.93
CA LYS A 71 5.95 -2.76 -5.34
C LYS A 71 4.71 -1.86 -5.46
N TRP A 72 3.64 -2.17 -4.72
CA TRP A 72 2.41 -1.37 -4.75
C TRP A 72 2.59 0.02 -4.17
N ARG A 73 3.39 0.15 -3.11
CA ARG A 73 3.70 1.46 -2.52
C ARG A 73 4.49 2.38 -3.45
N ARG A 74 5.35 1.83 -4.30
CA ARG A 74 6.03 2.62 -5.36
C ARG A 74 5.06 3.13 -6.41
N LEU A 75 4.08 2.31 -6.77
CA LEU A 75 3.10 2.63 -7.81
C LEU A 75 2.05 3.64 -7.32
N SER A 76 1.70 3.64 -6.03
CA SER A 76 0.75 4.60 -5.45
C SER A 76 1.33 6.01 -5.27
N VAL A 77 2.66 6.19 -5.33
CA VAL A 77 3.31 7.51 -5.20
C VAL A 77 3.34 8.28 -6.53
N GLY A 78 2.83 7.69 -7.61
CA GLY A 78 2.78 8.31 -8.93
C GLY A 78 1.38 8.27 -9.52
N ASP A 79 0.48 9.09 -8.99
CA ASP A 79 -0.61 9.67 -9.76
C ASP A 79 -1.09 10.93 -9.01
N ARG A 80 -0.48 12.06 -9.34
CA ARG A 80 -0.90 13.39 -8.92
C ARG A 80 -0.80 14.31 -10.12
#